data_AF-A0A7S2B3N2-F1
#
_entry.id   AF-A0A7S2B3N2-F1
#
_cell.length_a   1.000
_cell.length_b   1.000
_cell.length_c   1.000
_cell.angle_alpha   90.00
_cell.angle_beta   90.00
_cell.angle_gamma   90.00
#
_symmetry.space_group_name_H-M   'P 1'
#
loop_
_entity.id
_entity.type
_entity.pdbx_description
1 polymer ?
#
loop_
_entity_poly.entity_id
_entity_poly.type
_entity_poly.pdbx_seq_one_letter_code
_entity_poly.pdbx_strand_id
1 'polypeptide(L)'
;RLQQVQQQELQRRQLEENRKKLEEANQKRIEEQRKRMEDVKRLQEEQRAVLCIRRVIQKVISTTPDQYEEHVKELEEIKTKELEACGSQKERMQQEIESGVEQAKKRCEQIKEQQAKVEELLKEFEVLVTAAEATAK
;
A
#
# COMPACT_ATOMS: atom_id res chain seq x y z
N ARG A 1 8.77 -73.97 9.05
CA ARG A 1 7.48 -73.25 9.05
C ARG A 1 7.46 -72.09 10.06
N LEU A 2 7.78 -72.32 11.34
CA LEU A 2 7.73 -71.26 12.39
C LEU A 2 8.66 -70.06 12.10
N GLN A 3 9.92 -70.29 11.71
CA GLN A 3 10.86 -69.22 11.34
C GLN A 3 10.39 -68.37 10.14
N GLN A 4 9.71 -68.99 9.18
CA GLN A 4 9.22 -68.32 7.97
C GLN A 4 8.05 -67.38 8.28
N VAL A 5 7.19 -67.79 9.22
CA VAL A 5 6.08 -66.96 9.74
C VAL A 5 6.63 -65.77 10.53
N GLN A 6 7.63 -65.99 11.40
CA GLN A 6 8.28 -64.90 12.15
C GLN A 6 8.94 -63.86 11.23
N GLN A 7 9.57 -64.31 10.15
CA GLN A 7 10.21 -63.42 9.18
C GLN A 7 9.19 -62.59 8.38
N GLN A 8 8.04 -63.18 8.02
CA GLN A 8 6.94 -62.47 7.35
C GLN A 8 6.26 -61.45 8.28
N GLU A 9 6.06 -61.78 9.55
CA GLU A 9 5.49 -60.84 10.53
C GLU A 9 6.40 -59.62 10.77
N LEU A 10 7.72 -59.85 10.84
CA LEU A 10 8.70 -58.76 10.98
C LEU A 10 8.68 -57.83 9.77
N GLN A 11 8.66 -58.38 8.55
CA GLN A 11 8.54 -57.57 7.32
C GLN A 11 7.24 -56.78 7.28
N ARG A 12 6.11 -57.38 7.69
CA ARG A 12 4.83 -56.68 7.77
C ARG A 12 4.86 -55.51 8.76
N ARG A 13 5.43 -55.71 9.95
CA ARG A 13 5.59 -54.64 10.94
C ARG A 13 6.47 -53.51 10.43
N GLN A 14 7.59 -53.83 9.78
CA GLN A 14 8.48 -52.83 9.17
C GLN A 14 7.78 -52.04 8.05
N LEU A 15 6.99 -52.70 7.21
CA LEU A 15 6.22 -52.03 6.16
C LEU A 15 5.14 -51.12 6.73
N GLU A 16 4.42 -51.55 7.76
CA GLU A 16 3.38 -50.74 8.41
C GLU A 16 3.98 -49.53 9.13
N GLU A 17 5.10 -49.72 9.82
CA GLU A 17 5.81 -48.65 10.52
C GLU A 17 6.40 -47.64 9.53
N ASN A 18 6.98 -48.10 8.42
CA ASN A 18 7.43 -47.23 7.33
C ASN A 18 6.27 -46.49 6.67
N ARG A 19 5.11 -47.14 6.49
CA ARG A 19 3.92 -46.49 5.94
C ARG A 19 3.42 -45.37 6.86
N LYS A 20 3.32 -45.63 8.17
CA LYS A 20 2.95 -44.63 9.17
C LYS A 20 3.93 -43.45 9.19
N LYS A 21 5.24 -43.72 9.21
CA LYS A 21 6.27 -42.67 9.15
C LYS A 21 6.16 -41.82 7.88
N LEU A 22 5.89 -42.44 6.73
CA LEU A 22 5.72 -41.72 5.47
C LEU A 22 4.43 -40.88 5.44
N GLU A 23 3.32 -41.40 5.96
CA GLU A 23 2.06 -40.69 6.09
C GLU A 23 2.20 -39.47 7.02
N GLU A 24 2.81 -39.62 8.19
CA GLU A 24 3.08 -38.53 9.13
C GLU A 24 4.02 -37.46 8.55
N ALA A 25 5.09 -37.88 7.85
CA ALA A 25 6.01 -36.95 7.20
C ALA A 25 5.32 -36.16 6.07
N ASN A 26 4.45 -36.82 5.29
CA ASN A 26 3.66 -36.15 4.25
C ASN A 26 2.64 -35.18 4.85
N GLN A 27 1.95 -35.55 5.94
CA GLN A 27 1.01 -34.68 6.63
C GLN A 27 1.70 -33.42 7.18
N LYS A 28 2.85 -33.57 7.85
CA LYS A 28 3.65 -32.43 8.34
C LYS A 28 4.08 -31.51 7.19
N ARG A 29 4.53 -32.09 6.07
CA ARG A 29 4.94 -31.31 4.88
C ARG A 29 3.78 -30.53 4.27
N ILE A 30 2.60 -31.15 4.17
CA ILE A 30 1.39 -30.48 3.66
C ILE A 30 0.95 -29.35 4.60
N GLU A 31 0.96 -29.57 5.92
CA GLU A 31 0.59 -28.55 6.89
C GLU A 31 1.56 -27.36 6.89
N GLU A 32 2.87 -27.62 6.88
CA GLU A 32 3.89 -26.56 6.76
C GLU A 32 3.76 -25.78 5.46
N GLN A 33 3.53 -26.47 4.34
CA GLN A 33 3.32 -25.81 3.06
C GLN A 33 2.04 -24.96 3.08
N ARG A 34 0.97 -25.43 3.74
CA ARG A 34 -0.27 -24.67 3.89
C ARG A 34 -0.05 -23.40 4.71
N LYS A 35 0.61 -23.50 5.86
CA LYS A 35 0.96 -22.35 6.70
C LYS A 35 1.81 -21.32 5.94
N ARG A 36 2.83 -21.79 5.21
CA ARG A 36 3.67 -20.91 4.37
C ARG A 36 2.86 -20.20 3.28
N MET A 37 1.93 -20.90 2.62
CA MET A 37 1.07 -20.28 1.61
C MET A 37 0.10 -19.26 2.22
N GLU A 38 -0.46 -19.54 3.39
CA GLU A 38 -1.33 -18.61 4.12
C GLU A 38 -0.56 -17.34 4.52
N ASP A 39 0.67 -17.48 5.02
CA ASP A 39 1.55 -16.35 5.37
C ASP A 39 1.93 -15.51 4.15
N VAL A 40 2.32 -16.15 3.04
CA VAL A 40 2.64 -15.45 1.80
C VAL A 40 1.42 -14.68 1.29
N LYS A 41 0.23 -15.29 1.32
CA LYS A 41 -1.00 -14.63 0.91
C LYS A 41 -1.33 -13.43 1.80
N ARG A 42 -1.15 -13.56 3.12
CA ARG A 42 -1.34 -12.44 4.07
C ARG A 42 -0.37 -11.30 3.77
N LEU A 43 0.92 -11.60 3.59
CA LEU A 43 1.93 -10.59 3.27
C LEU A 43 1.66 -9.91 1.92
N GLN A 44 1.18 -10.65 0.92
CA GLN A 44 0.78 -10.10 -0.37
C GLN A 44 -0.39 -9.12 -0.24
N GLU A 45 -1.40 -9.45 0.57
CA GLU A 45 -2.54 -8.55 0.79
C GLU A 45 -2.10 -7.30 1.57
N GLU A 46 -1.27 -7.45 2.60
CA GLU A 46 -0.70 -6.31 3.34
C GLU A 46 0.07 -5.37 2.40
N GLN A 47 0.92 -5.92 1.53
CA GLN A 47 1.68 -5.12 0.56
C GLN A 47 0.78 -4.44 -0.47
N ARG A 48 -0.24 -5.15 -0.97
CA ARG A 48 -1.21 -4.59 -1.92
C ARG A 48 -1.94 -3.39 -1.30
N ALA A 49 -2.46 -3.54 -0.08
CA ALA A 49 -3.19 -2.49 0.63
C ALA A 49 -2.31 -1.25 0.85
N VAL A 50 -1.07 -1.46 1.33
CA VAL A 50 -0.08 -0.40 1.50
C VAL A 50 0.21 0.35 0.19
N LEU A 51 0.40 -0.37 -0.91
CA LEU A 51 0.64 0.25 -2.23
C LEU A 51 -0.58 1.04 -2.72
N CYS A 52 -1.79 0.55 -2.45
CA CYS A 52 -3.03 1.24 -2.80
C CYS A 52 -3.11 2.61 -2.11
N ILE A 53 -2.94 2.63 -0.79
CA ILE A 53 -2.95 3.86 0.01
C ILE A 53 -1.83 4.82 -0.44
N ARG A 54 -0.59 4.32 -0.58
CA ARG A 54 0.56 5.17 -0.97
C ARG A 54 0.39 5.86 -2.32
N ARG A 55 -0.25 5.20 -3.29
CA ARG A 55 -0.52 5.82 -4.60
C ARG A 55 -1.42 7.05 -4.46
N VAL A 56 -2.45 6.97 -3.63
CA VAL A 56 -3.36 8.11 -3.40
C VAL A 56 -2.71 9.18 -2.53
N ILE A 57 -1.88 8.81 -1.55
CA ILE A 57 -1.06 9.79 -0.80
C ILE A 57 -0.20 10.62 -1.77
N GLN A 58 0.49 9.97 -2.70
CA GLN A 58 1.32 10.67 -3.70
C GLN A 58 0.49 11.56 -4.62
N LYS A 59 -0.72 11.14 -4.98
CA LYS A 59 -1.68 11.95 -5.73
C LYS A 59 -2.10 13.20 -4.95
N VAL A 60 -2.37 13.07 -3.65
CA VAL A 60 -2.70 14.19 -2.76
C VAL A 60 -1.53 15.16 -2.61
N ILE A 61 -0.31 14.68 -2.38
CA ILE A 61 0.89 15.55 -2.22
C ILE A 61 1.16 16.41 -3.45
N SER A 62 0.87 15.88 -4.64
CA SER A 62 1.13 16.55 -5.92
C SER A 62 -0.05 17.36 -6.46
N THR A 63 -1.15 17.44 -5.71
CA THR A 63 -2.39 18.10 -6.14
C THR A 63 -2.24 19.61 -6.28
N THR A 64 -3.08 20.21 -7.14
CA THR A 64 -3.30 21.66 -7.19
C THR A 64 -4.37 22.08 -6.19
N PRO A 65 -4.46 23.37 -5.84
CA PRO A 65 -5.45 23.85 -4.87
C PRO A 65 -6.90 23.57 -5.29
N ASP A 66 -7.20 23.56 -6.59
CA ASP A 66 -8.55 23.30 -7.12
C ASP A 66 -8.95 21.83 -7.01
N GLN A 67 -7.98 20.92 -7.04
CA GLN A 67 -8.20 19.46 -6.98
C GLN A 67 -8.00 18.88 -5.58
N TYR A 68 -7.55 19.70 -4.62
CA TYR A 68 -7.17 19.26 -3.28
C TYR A 68 -8.30 18.52 -2.55
N GLU A 69 -9.51 19.09 -2.55
CA GLU A 69 -10.65 18.49 -1.85
C GLU A 69 -11.06 17.14 -2.44
N GLU A 70 -11.03 17.00 -3.76
CA GLU A 70 -11.36 15.76 -4.46
C GLU A 70 -10.38 14.64 -4.09
N HIS A 71 -9.07 14.93 -4.17
CA HIS A 71 -8.04 13.93 -3.89
C HIS A 71 -7.96 13.56 -2.40
N VAL A 72 -8.23 14.49 -1.48
CA VAL A 72 -8.30 14.18 -0.03
C VAL A 72 -9.52 13.31 0.26
N LYS A 73 -10.65 13.55 -0.39
CA LYS A 73 -11.83 12.67 -0.26
C LYS A 73 -11.54 11.26 -0.77
N GLU A 74 -10.88 11.13 -1.92
CA GLU A 74 -10.43 9.82 -2.45
C GLU A 74 -9.51 9.11 -1.46
N LEU A 75 -8.59 9.84 -0.80
CA LEU A 75 -7.70 9.30 0.22
C LEU A 75 -8.48 8.76 1.43
N GLU A 76 -9.47 9.48 1.94
CA GLU A 76 -10.30 9.01 3.06
C GLU A 76 -11.15 7.78 2.69
N GLU A 77 -11.65 7.71 1.45
CA GLU A 77 -12.35 6.53 0.94
C GLU A 77 -11.43 5.30 0.87
N ILE A 78 -10.22 5.47 0.33
CA ILE A 78 -9.23 4.38 0.22
C ILE A 78 -8.70 3.95 1.58
N LYS A 79 -8.44 4.91 2.48
CA LYS A 79 -8.09 4.64 3.88
C LYS A 79 -9.16 3.78 4.55
N THR A 80 -10.44 4.13 4.41
CA THR A 80 -11.54 3.36 5.00
C THR A 80 -11.59 1.92 4.45
N LYS A 81 -11.28 1.72 3.17
CA LYS A 81 -11.32 0.41 2.50
C LYS A 81 -10.10 -0.47 2.80
N GLU A 82 -8.90 0.11 2.84
CA GLU A 82 -7.64 -0.65 2.75
C GLU A 82 -6.80 -0.59 4.04
N LEU A 83 -7.08 0.32 4.98
CA LEU A 83 -6.20 0.54 6.14
C LEU A 83 -6.11 -0.68 7.06
N GLU A 84 -7.21 -1.39 7.29
CA GLU A 84 -7.20 -2.62 8.10
C GLU A 84 -6.42 -3.75 7.41
N ALA A 85 -6.46 -3.81 6.08
CA ALA A 85 -5.72 -4.80 5.30
C ALA A 85 -4.20 -4.59 5.33
N CYS A 86 -3.72 -3.42 5.76
CA CYS A 86 -2.28 -3.15 5.92
C CYS A 86 -1.63 -3.93 7.07
N GLY A 87 -2.41 -4.54 7.97
CA GLY A 87 -1.91 -5.42 9.02
C GLY A 87 -0.81 -4.78 9.87
N SER A 88 0.38 -5.36 9.82
CA SER A 88 1.55 -4.89 10.58
C SER A 88 2.00 -3.46 10.25
N GLN A 89 1.60 -2.92 9.09
CA GLN A 89 1.99 -1.60 8.62
C GLN A 89 0.94 -0.50 8.88
N LYS A 90 -0.18 -0.84 9.55
CA LYS A 90 -1.32 0.07 9.74
C LYS A 90 -0.94 1.41 10.38
N GLU A 91 -0.23 1.39 11.52
CA GLU A 91 0.15 2.62 12.24
C GLU A 91 1.06 3.51 11.39
N ARG A 92 2.02 2.90 10.69
CA ARG A 92 2.89 3.62 9.75
C ARG A 92 2.08 4.23 8.60
N MET A 93 1.08 3.51 8.08
CA MET A 93 0.22 4.05 7.02
C MET A 93 -0.62 5.23 7.52
N GLN A 94 -1.13 5.21 8.75
CA GLN A 94 -1.83 6.37 9.33
C GLN A 94 -0.93 7.60 9.37
N GLN A 95 0.31 7.44 9.84
CA GLN A 95 1.29 8.53 9.86
C GLN A 95 1.63 9.06 8.45
N GLU A 96 1.80 8.16 7.46
CA GLU A 96 2.05 8.55 6.07
C GLU A 96 0.85 9.32 5.48
N ILE A 97 -0.39 8.92 5.81
CA ILE A 97 -1.62 9.63 5.39
C ILE A 97 -1.64 11.03 5.98
N GLU A 98 -1.50 11.16 7.31
CA GLU A 98 -1.55 12.45 8.00
C GLU A 98 -0.47 13.41 7.48
N SER A 99 0.76 12.91 7.35
CA SER A 99 1.86 13.69 6.79
C SER A 99 1.62 14.10 5.35
N GLY A 100 1.06 13.21 4.51
CA GLY A 100 0.73 13.51 3.12
C GLY A 100 -0.31 14.61 2.97
N VAL A 101 -1.37 14.58 3.79
CA VAL A 101 -2.41 15.62 3.82
C VAL A 101 -1.83 16.96 4.29
N GLU A 102 -1.01 16.96 5.34
CA GLU A 102 -0.38 18.19 5.83
C GLU A 102 0.56 18.82 4.79
N GLN A 103 1.36 17.99 4.11
CA GLN A 103 2.24 18.45 3.02
C GLN A 103 1.44 19.04 1.87
N ALA A 104 0.39 18.36 1.42
CA ALA A 104 -0.49 18.84 0.36
C ALA A 104 -1.15 20.17 0.74
N LYS A 105 -1.62 20.31 1.97
CA LYS A 105 -2.22 21.55 2.49
C LYS A 105 -1.24 22.71 2.42
N LYS A 106 -0.03 22.54 2.97
CA LYS A 106 1.03 23.57 2.94
C LYS A 106 1.39 23.97 1.52
N ARG A 107 1.52 22.99 0.61
CA ARG A 107 1.80 23.25 -0.81
C ARG A 107 0.67 24.03 -1.47
N CYS A 108 -0.59 23.68 -1.23
CA CYS A 108 -1.74 24.36 -1.81
C CYS A 108 -1.85 25.82 -1.30
N GLU A 109 -1.56 26.06 -0.02
CA GLU A 109 -1.50 27.41 0.55
C GLU A 109 -0.41 28.24 -0.12
N GLN A 110 0.80 27.69 -0.28
CA GLN A 110 1.91 28.36 -0.97
C GLN A 110 1.59 28.68 -2.44
N ILE A 111 0.96 27.74 -3.16
CA ILE A 111 0.55 27.96 -4.56
C ILE A 111 -0.48 29.10 -4.63
N LYS A 112 -1.49 29.11 -3.76
CA LYS A 112 -2.51 30.17 -3.71
C LYS A 112 -1.88 31.55 -3.45
N GLU A 113 -0.94 31.63 -2.51
CA GLU A 113 -0.24 32.87 -2.21
C GLU A 113 0.61 33.35 -3.39
N GLN A 114 1.33 32.44 -4.06
CA GLN A 114 2.11 32.76 -5.25
C GLN A 114 1.24 33.21 -6.42
N GLN A 115 0.08 32.55 -6.63
CA GLN A 115 -0.87 32.94 -7.68
C GLN A 115 -1.42 34.34 -7.46
N ALA A 116 -1.78 34.70 -6.21
CA ALA A 116 -2.25 36.04 -5.88
C ALA A 116 -1.18 37.11 -6.17
N LYS A 117 0.07 36.85 -5.80
CA LYS A 117 1.21 37.76 -6.08
C LYS A 117 1.47 37.92 -7.58
N VAL A 118 1.39 36.83 -8.35
CA VAL A 118 1.56 36.88 -9.81
C VAL A 118 0.42 37.64 -10.47
N GLU A 119 -0.81 37.46 -10.02
CA GLU A 119 -1.97 38.19 -10.53
C GLU A 119 -1.85 39.71 -10.27
N GLU A 120 -1.39 40.10 -9.08
CA GLU A 120 -1.13 41.50 -8.73
C GLU A 120 -0.04 42.12 -9.64
N LEU A 121 1.10 41.43 -9.79
CA LEU A 121 2.19 41.89 -10.66
C LEU A 121 1.76 42.00 -12.14
N LEU A 122 0.91 41.07 -12.62
CA LEU A 122 0.38 41.13 -13.98
C LEU A 122 -0.51 42.36 -14.18
N LYS A 123 -1.36 42.70 -13.21
CA LYS A 123 -2.19 43.91 -13.26
C LYS A 123 -1.34 45.18 -13.26
N GLU A 124 -0.31 45.24 -12.43
CA GLU A 124 0.63 46.37 -12.42
C GLU A 124 1.36 46.51 -13.76
N PHE A 125 1.82 45.39 -14.32
CA PHE A 125 2.50 45.38 -15.62
C PHE A 125 1.57 45.84 -16.75
N GLU A 126 0.31 45.40 -16.75
CA GLU A 126 -0.69 45.84 -17.73
C GLU A 126 -0.94 47.36 -17.68
N VAL A 127 -1.01 47.94 -16.48
CA VAL A 127 -1.09 49.40 -16.29
C VAL A 127 0.15 50.11 -16.84
N LEU A 128 1.35 49.58 -16.61
CA LEU A 128 2.59 50.18 -17.12
C LEU A 128 2.68 50.10 -18.65
N VAL A 129 2.30 48.97 -19.25
CA VAL A 129 2.29 48.80 -20.72
C VAL A 129 1.31 49.77 -21.36
N THR A 130 0.09 49.88 -20.84
CA THR A 130 -0.92 50.81 -21.38
C THR A 130 -0.49 52.27 -21.24
N ALA A 131 0.17 52.66 -20.14
CA ALA A 131 0.74 54.00 -19.97
C ALA A 131 1.91 54.29 -20.94
N ALA A 132 2.77 53.31 -21.19
CA ALA A 132 3.87 53.41 -22.15
C ALA A 132 3.35 53.52 -23.60
N GLU A 133 2.33 52.75 -23.96
CA GLU A 133 1.68 52.84 -25.27
C GLU A 133 0.98 54.19 -25.49
N ALA A 134 0.37 54.75 -24.44
CA ALA A 134 -0.27 56.06 -24.51
C ALA A 134 0.74 57.22 -24.68
N THR A 135 1.96 57.09 -24.12
CA THR A 135 3.02 58.11 -24.25
C THR A 135 3.81 58.01 -25.55
N ALA A 136 3.72 56.87 -26.25
CA ALA A 136 4.37 56.65 -27.55
C ALA A 136 3.54 57.09 -28.76
N LYS A 137 2.27 57.49 -28.58
CA LYS A 137 1.37 58.07 -29.59
C LYS A 137 1.39 59.58 -29.57
#